data_AF-A0A2Z5BUN2-F1
#
_entry.id   AF-A0A2Z5BUN2-F1
#
_cell.length_a   1.000
_cell.length_b   1.000
_cell.length_c   1.000
_cell.angle_alpha   90.00
_cell.angle_beta   90.00
_cell.angle_gamma   90.00
#
_symmetry.space_group_name_H-M   'P 1'
#
loop_
_entity.id
_entity.type
_entity.pdbx_description
1 polymer ?
#
loop_
_entity_poly.entity_id
_entity_poly.type
_entity_poly.pdbx_seq_one_letter_code
_entity_poly.pdbx_strand_id
1 'polypeptide(L)'
;MIRAYRKAQEGAAASERELDYDMLAALIAKRVENPRERPVVAGIDRAIEIMDRVDEKALRGLTATYALTTWTPAAGSIAAGLETLDGIFERVIDGGLPSGTEWLDHLDILDAVRVGTSGFGGTKTIELYYGERLNGYVAPGVEAPGPDLVGGAFPDSPWGSAVVDHELKPGYRRLNTVSKANFDKQQMTRQNREGFNEEVIRQAASVFGLGQQDNSARAALRTRIAETPHLGPFADWWDSLKDASFQLTSVGRALARANCFRLDPEGYLPRD
;
A
#
# COMPACT_ATOMS: atom_id res chain seq x y z
N MET A 1 -16.31 -26.55 0.48
CA MET A 1 -16.30 -26.45 1.95
C MET A 1 -15.70 -27.70 2.61
N ILE A 2 -16.30 -28.90 2.49
CA ILE A 2 -15.77 -30.14 3.10
C ILE A 2 -14.29 -30.41 2.74
N ARG A 3 -13.90 -30.19 1.48
CA ARG A 3 -12.51 -30.34 1.02
C ARG A 3 -11.54 -29.39 1.74
N ALA A 4 -11.92 -28.12 1.90
CA ALA A 4 -11.08 -27.11 2.56
C ALA A 4 -10.87 -27.45 4.05
N TYR A 5 -11.93 -27.87 4.75
CA TYR A 5 -11.83 -28.34 6.14
C TYR A 5 -10.90 -29.54 6.29
N ARG A 6 -11.03 -30.54 5.40
CA ARG A 6 -10.14 -31.70 5.42
C ARG A 6 -8.68 -31.29 5.20
N LYS A 7 -8.42 -30.38 4.25
CA LYS A 7 -7.07 -29.90 3.97
C LYS A 7 -6.47 -29.08 5.11
N ALA A 8 -7.27 -28.27 5.79
CA ALA A 8 -6.83 -27.59 6.99
C ALA A 8 -6.53 -28.57 8.13
N GLN A 9 -7.33 -29.62 8.32
CA GLN A 9 -7.04 -30.67 9.31
C GLN A 9 -5.75 -31.44 8.98
N GLU A 10 -5.55 -31.80 7.71
CA GLU A 10 -4.32 -32.43 7.24
C GLU A 10 -3.10 -31.54 7.47
N GLY A 11 -3.18 -30.25 7.11
CA GLY A 11 -2.10 -29.28 7.32
C GLY A 11 -1.80 -29.01 8.79
N ALA A 12 -2.83 -28.89 9.63
CA ALA A 12 -2.67 -28.77 11.07
C ALA A 12 -2.01 -30.03 11.67
N ALA A 13 -2.41 -31.22 11.25
CA ALA A 13 -1.79 -32.46 11.71
C ALA A 13 -0.32 -32.63 11.23
N ALA A 14 0.04 -32.01 10.11
CA ALA A 14 1.39 -32.04 9.54
C ALA A 14 2.33 -30.94 10.09
N SER A 15 1.79 -29.97 10.85
CA SER A 15 2.56 -28.85 11.39
C SER A 15 2.62 -28.90 12.92
N GLU A 16 3.77 -28.50 13.45
CA GLU A 16 4.00 -28.29 14.88
C GLU A 16 4.02 -26.79 15.25
N ARG A 17 3.76 -25.89 14.29
CA ARG A 17 3.83 -24.43 14.48
C ARG A 17 2.45 -23.86 14.84
N GLU A 18 2.34 -23.20 15.99
CA GLU A 18 1.10 -22.54 16.41
C GLU A 18 0.58 -21.54 15.38
N LEU A 19 1.49 -20.81 14.73
CA LEU A 19 1.21 -19.90 13.62
C LEU A 19 0.35 -20.55 12.51
N ASP A 20 0.62 -21.81 12.18
CA ASP A 20 -0.09 -22.48 11.09
C ASP A 20 -1.56 -22.76 11.48
N TYR A 21 -1.83 -23.03 12.76
CA TYR A 21 -3.20 -23.22 13.25
C TYR A 21 -4.02 -21.92 13.14
N ASP A 22 -3.47 -20.79 13.57
CA ASP A 22 -4.13 -19.49 13.49
C ASP A 22 -4.40 -19.10 12.03
N MET A 23 -3.40 -19.30 11.16
CA MET A 23 -3.51 -19.03 9.73
C MET A 23 -4.59 -19.89 9.07
N LEU A 24 -4.62 -21.19 9.37
CA LEU A 24 -5.64 -22.10 8.83
C LEU A 24 -7.05 -21.73 9.33
N ALA A 25 -7.20 -21.35 10.60
CA ALA A 25 -8.46 -20.88 11.15
C ALA A 25 -8.94 -19.60 10.43
N ALA A 26 -8.06 -18.62 10.23
CA ALA A 26 -8.37 -17.38 9.52
C ALA A 26 -8.77 -17.63 8.05
N LEU A 27 -8.06 -18.51 7.35
CA LEU A 27 -8.37 -18.87 5.97
C LEU A 27 -9.72 -19.61 5.85
N ILE A 28 -10.04 -20.50 6.80
CA ILE A 28 -11.36 -21.15 6.86
C ILE A 28 -12.47 -20.11 7.07
N ALA A 29 -12.30 -19.20 8.03
CA ALA A 29 -13.29 -18.15 8.28
C ALA A 29 -13.53 -17.33 7.00
N LYS A 30 -12.46 -16.93 6.31
CA LYS A 30 -12.59 -16.20 5.04
C LYS A 30 -13.25 -17.01 3.94
N ARG A 31 -12.98 -18.32 3.88
CA ARG A 31 -13.59 -19.24 2.92
C ARG A 31 -15.11 -19.36 3.12
N VAL A 32 -15.58 -19.30 4.37
CA VAL A 32 -17.00 -19.32 4.74
C VAL A 32 -17.69 -18.03 4.34
N GLU A 33 -17.07 -16.87 4.57
CA GLU A 33 -17.58 -15.56 4.14
C GLU A 33 -17.75 -15.44 2.63
N ASN A 34 -16.93 -16.15 1.84
CA ASN A 34 -16.89 -16.04 0.38
C ASN A 34 -17.32 -17.35 -0.28
N PRO A 35 -18.60 -17.78 -0.17
CA PRO A 35 -19.00 -19.12 -0.56
C PRO A 35 -18.98 -19.36 -2.07
N ARG A 36 -19.11 -18.30 -2.89
CA ARG A 36 -19.49 -18.41 -4.31
C ARG A 36 -18.54 -17.72 -5.30
N GLU A 37 -17.62 -16.88 -4.83
CA GLU A 37 -16.66 -16.19 -5.69
C GLU A 37 -15.53 -17.12 -6.10
N ARG A 38 -15.71 -17.85 -7.21
CA ARG A 38 -14.81 -18.94 -7.64
C ARG A 38 -13.32 -18.54 -7.66
N PRO A 39 -12.91 -17.37 -8.17
CA PRO A 39 -11.49 -17.00 -8.16
C PRO A 39 -10.91 -16.78 -6.76
N VAL A 40 -11.69 -16.12 -5.88
CA VAL A 40 -11.31 -15.88 -4.47
C VAL A 40 -11.23 -17.20 -3.71
N VAL A 41 -12.25 -18.05 -3.90
CA VAL A 41 -12.32 -19.40 -3.34
C VAL A 41 -11.12 -20.24 -3.74
N ALA A 42 -10.74 -20.25 -5.01
CA ALA A 42 -9.60 -21.04 -5.49
C ALA A 42 -8.28 -20.59 -4.83
N GLY A 43 -8.09 -19.27 -4.68
CA GLY A 43 -6.93 -18.72 -3.96
C GLY A 43 -6.89 -19.15 -2.49
N ILE A 44 -8.02 -19.06 -1.78
CA ILE A 44 -8.12 -19.46 -0.37
C ILE A 44 -7.94 -20.97 -0.20
N ASP A 45 -8.60 -21.78 -1.03
CA ASP A 45 -8.49 -23.25 -0.96
C ASP A 45 -7.03 -23.68 -1.19
N ARG A 46 -6.33 -23.06 -2.15
CA ARG A 46 -4.90 -23.32 -2.37
C ARG A 46 -4.03 -22.82 -1.22
N ALA A 47 -4.33 -21.66 -0.64
CA ALA A 47 -3.60 -21.15 0.53
C ALA A 47 -3.68 -22.11 1.72
N ILE A 48 -4.86 -22.69 1.97
CA ILE A 48 -5.07 -23.71 3.00
C ILE A 48 -4.21 -24.95 2.71
N GLU A 49 -4.13 -25.39 1.45
CA GLU A 49 -3.37 -26.58 1.06
C GLU A 49 -1.84 -26.44 1.22
N ILE A 50 -1.30 -25.22 1.23
CA ILE A 50 0.16 -24.98 1.23
C ILE A 50 0.70 -24.42 2.55
N MET A 51 -0.17 -24.04 3.50
CA MET A 51 0.22 -23.23 4.66
C MET A 51 1.35 -23.87 5.48
N ASP A 52 1.27 -25.18 5.72
CA ASP A 52 2.26 -25.99 6.42
C ASP A 52 3.67 -25.94 5.79
N ARG A 53 3.76 -25.58 4.51
CA ARG A 53 5.01 -25.50 3.74
C ARG A 53 5.55 -24.08 3.59
N VAL A 54 4.79 -23.07 4.00
CA VAL A 54 5.24 -21.68 3.89
C VAL A 54 6.27 -21.39 5.00
N ASP A 55 7.44 -20.89 4.63
CA ASP A 55 8.46 -20.44 5.57
C ASP A 55 7.99 -19.16 6.27
N GLU A 56 8.31 -19.01 7.55
CA GLU A 56 7.83 -17.89 8.37
C GLU A 56 8.39 -16.54 7.88
N LYS A 57 9.67 -16.47 7.51
CA LYS A 57 10.26 -15.24 6.95
C LYS A 57 9.68 -14.96 5.57
N ALA A 58 9.45 -15.97 4.75
CA ALA A 58 8.78 -15.81 3.46
C ALA A 58 7.35 -15.27 3.63
N LEU A 59 6.60 -15.77 4.62
CA LEU A 59 5.27 -15.26 4.96
C LEU A 59 5.32 -13.78 5.39
N ARG A 60 6.32 -13.38 6.20
CA ARG A 60 6.50 -11.97 6.58
C ARG A 60 6.78 -11.08 5.36
N GLY A 61 7.70 -11.48 4.48
CA GLY A 61 7.99 -10.74 3.24
C GLY A 61 6.77 -10.59 2.34
N LEU A 62 5.97 -11.66 2.23
CA LEU A 62 4.70 -11.67 1.51
C LEU A 62 3.66 -10.72 2.15
N THR A 63 3.56 -10.74 3.48
CA THR A 63 2.66 -9.90 4.27
C THR A 63 3.02 -8.41 4.14
N ALA A 64 4.29 -8.07 4.29
CA ALA A 64 4.78 -6.70 4.15
C ALA A 64 4.60 -6.16 2.72
N THR A 65 4.83 -6.99 1.69
CA THR A 65 4.56 -6.62 0.29
C THR A 65 3.07 -6.38 0.03
N TYR A 66 2.21 -7.23 0.61
CA TYR A 66 0.76 -7.03 0.52
C TYR A 66 0.33 -5.72 1.18
N ALA A 67 0.86 -5.40 2.37
CA ALA A 67 0.58 -4.15 3.07
C ALA A 67 0.93 -2.91 2.22
N LEU A 68 2.15 -2.89 1.63
CA LEU A 68 2.62 -1.84 0.73
C LEU A 68 1.66 -1.60 -0.45
N THR A 69 1.17 -2.69 -1.06
CA THR A 69 0.35 -2.60 -2.27
C THR A 69 -1.14 -2.38 -2.01
N THR A 70 -1.60 -2.68 -0.79
CA THR A 70 -3.01 -2.62 -0.41
C THR A 70 -3.36 -1.26 0.19
N TRP A 71 -2.59 -0.81 1.17
CA TRP A 71 -2.97 0.38 1.95
C TRP A 71 -2.27 1.64 1.46
N THR A 72 -2.97 2.76 1.61
CA THR A 72 -2.48 4.11 1.32
C THR A 72 -3.04 5.03 2.40
N PRO A 73 -2.26 6.02 2.88
CA PRO A 73 -2.80 7.03 3.77
C PRO A 73 -3.94 7.79 3.08
N ALA A 74 -4.89 8.28 3.89
CA ALA A 74 -5.96 9.16 3.42
C ALA A 74 -5.70 10.64 3.75
N ALA A 75 -4.85 10.91 4.75
CA ALA A 75 -4.55 12.25 5.23
C ALA A 75 -3.78 13.06 4.20
N GLY A 76 -4.15 14.33 3.97
CA GLY A 76 -3.41 15.19 3.05
C GLY A 76 -2.08 15.71 3.61
N SER A 77 -1.90 15.72 4.94
CA SER A 77 -0.65 16.10 5.60
C SER A 77 0.37 14.96 5.53
N ILE A 78 1.60 15.29 5.18
CA ILE A 78 2.66 14.29 5.00
C ILE A 78 3.02 13.64 6.33
N ALA A 79 3.05 14.41 7.43
CA ALA A 79 3.36 13.88 8.76
C ALA A 79 2.35 12.80 9.18
N ALA A 80 1.05 13.12 9.14
CA ALA A 80 -0.01 12.18 9.49
C ALA A 80 -0.06 10.96 8.53
N GLY A 81 0.24 11.17 7.25
CA GLY A 81 0.33 10.08 6.28
C GLY A 81 1.49 9.12 6.55
N LEU A 82 2.66 9.64 6.93
CA LEU A 82 3.81 8.82 7.28
C LEU A 82 3.61 8.11 8.62
N GLU A 83 2.99 8.75 9.61
CA GLU A 83 2.59 8.11 10.86
C GLU A 83 1.63 6.94 10.61
N THR A 84 0.65 7.13 9.73
CA THR A 84 -0.28 6.05 9.33
C THR A 84 0.47 4.87 8.70
N LEU A 85 1.40 5.14 7.79
CA LEU A 85 2.20 4.10 7.13
C LEU A 85 3.13 3.39 8.10
N ASP A 86 3.80 4.14 8.99
CA ASP A 86 4.68 3.57 10.01
C ASP A 86 3.91 2.64 10.95
N GLY A 87 2.74 3.06 11.43
CA GLY A 87 1.87 2.21 12.26
C GLY A 87 1.35 0.96 11.56
N ILE A 88 1.21 0.98 10.22
CA ILE A 88 0.91 -0.23 9.45
C ILE A 88 2.10 -1.20 9.51
N PHE A 89 3.31 -0.71 9.24
CA PHE A 89 4.52 -1.56 9.19
C PHE A 89 4.97 -2.03 10.57
N GLU A 90 4.74 -1.25 11.62
CA GLU A 90 4.87 -1.65 13.02
C GLU A 90 4.08 -2.94 13.31
N ARG A 91 2.85 -3.05 12.78
CA ARG A 91 1.95 -4.17 13.07
C ARG A 91 2.26 -5.41 12.23
N VAL A 92 2.53 -5.23 10.94
CA VAL A 92 2.64 -6.37 10.01
C VAL A 92 4.04 -7.00 9.95
N ILE A 93 5.04 -6.36 10.57
CA ILE A 93 6.41 -6.87 10.64
C ILE A 93 6.71 -7.29 12.08
N ASP A 94 6.40 -8.54 12.40
CA ASP A 94 6.59 -9.16 13.73
C ASP A 94 8.00 -9.77 13.95
N GLY A 95 8.93 -9.53 13.02
CA GLY A 95 10.28 -10.08 13.08
C GLY A 95 11.12 -9.73 11.85
N GLY A 96 12.27 -10.40 11.71
CA GLY A 96 13.17 -10.16 10.58
C GLY A 96 12.54 -10.50 9.24
N LEU A 97 12.67 -9.57 8.28
CA LEU A 97 12.28 -9.76 6.88
C LEU A 97 13.26 -10.71 6.16
N PRO A 98 12.83 -11.42 5.10
CA PRO A 98 13.68 -12.36 4.40
C PRO A 98 14.78 -11.62 3.62
N SER A 99 15.99 -12.16 3.64
CA SER A 99 17.12 -11.68 2.85
C SER A 99 17.24 -12.45 1.53
N GLY A 100 17.86 -11.85 0.52
CA GLY A 100 18.04 -12.50 -0.78
C GLY A 100 16.73 -12.67 -1.54
N THR A 101 16.73 -13.57 -2.52
CA THR A 101 15.58 -13.83 -3.40
C THR A 101 15.07 -15.27 -3.32
N GLU A 102 15.72 -16.13 -2.56
CA GLU A 102 15.37 -17.56 -2.41
C GLU A 102 13.96 -17.75 -1.82
N TRP A 103 13.52 -16.81 -0.98
CA TRP A 103 12.16 -16.80 -0.44
C TRP A 103 11.10 -16.55 -1.54
N LEU A 104 11.45 -15.84 -2.62
CA LEU A 104 10.57 -15.65 -3.77
C LEU A 104 10.43 -16.94 -4.56
N ASP A 105 11.54 -17.65 -4.79
CA ASP A 105 11.52 -18.97 -5.45
C ASP A 105 10.68 -19.98 -4.64
N HIS A 106 10.87 -20.00 -3.32
CA HIS A 106 10.06 -20.79 -2.40
C HIS A 106 8.56 -20.49 -2.57
N LEU A 107 8.20 -19.20 -2.59
CA LEU A 107 6.81 -18.80 -2.74
C LEU A 107 6.25 -19.04 -4.15
N ASP A 108 7.06 -19.02 -5.21
CA ASP A 108 6.59 -19.31 -6.58
C ASP A 108 6.30 -20.81 -6.76
N ILE A 109 7.15 -21.68 -6.20
CA ILE A 109 6.90 -23.13 -6.14
C ILE A 109 5.57 -23.43 -5.43
N LEU A 110 5.21 -22.62 -4.43
CA LEU A 110 3.95 -22.73 -3.70
C LEU A 110 2.78 -21.97 -4.35
N ASP A 111 2.96 -21.39 -5.54
CA ASP A 111 1.97 -20.55 -6.22
C ASP A 111 1.55 -19.28 -5.48
N ALA A 112 2.30 -18.82 -4.47
CA ALA A 112 2.00 -17.62 -3.69
C ALA A 112 2.48 -16.33 -4.38
N VAL A 113 3.58 -16.40 -5.13
CA VAL A 113 4.05 -15.31 -5.99
C VAL A 113 4.28 -15.83 -7.40
N ARG A 114 4.47 -14.90 -8.35
CA ARG A 114 5.01 -15.18 -9.68
C ARG A 114 6.27 -14.37 -9.84
N VAL A 115 7.41 -15.03 -10.01
CA VAL A 115 8.69 -14.36 -10.27
C VAL A 115 8.80 -14.12 -11.78
N GLY A 116 9.02 -12.87 -12.16
CA GLY A 116 9.25 -12.47 -13.55
C GLY A 116 10.69 -12.77 -13.97
N THR A 117 10.86 -13.35 -15.16
CA THR A 117 12.17 -13.71 -15.75
C THR A 117 12.77 -12.62 -16.65
N SER A 118 12.26 -11.38 -16.61
CA SER A 118 12.70 -10.33 -17.52
C SER A 118 13.71 -9.38 -16.88
N GLY A 119 14.93 -9.33 -17.45
CA GLY A 119 16.02 -8.40 -17.10
C GLY A 119 15.76 -6.91 -17.39
N PHE A 120 14.49 -6.51 -17.45
CA PHE A 120 14.04 -5.13 -17.55
C PHE A 120 12.83 -4.96 -16.60
N GLY A 121 13.01 -4.20 -15.51
CA GLY A 121 11.91 -3.78 -14.63
C GLY A 121 11.71 -4.64 -13.38
N GLY A 122 12.73 -4.72 -12.52
CA GLY A 122 12.55 -5.16 -11.14
C GLY A 122 11.64 -4.22 -10.34
N THR A 123 11.45 -4.50 -9.05
CA THR A 123 10.56 -3.69 -8.20
C THR A 123 11.01 -2.22 -8.18
N LYS A 124 10.03 -1.30 -8.25
CA LYS A 124 10.31 0.13 -8.07
C LYS A 124 10.84 0.34 -6.67
N THR A 125 11.89 1.15 -6.51
CA THR A 125 12.32 1.61 -5.19
C THR A 125 11.17 2.30 -4.46
N ILE A 126 11.22 2.34 -3.14
CA ILE A 126 10.22 3.02 -2.31
C ILE A 126 10.08 4.49 -2.68
N GLU A 127 11.19 5.15 -3.03
CA GLU A 127 11.16 6.53 -3.52
C GLU A 127 10.26 6.66 -4.75
N LEU A 128 10.45 5.79 -5.76
CA LEU A 128 9.65 5.82 -6.98
C LEU A 128 8.21 5.37 -6.74
N TYR A 129 8.03 4.29 -5.97
CA TYR A 129 6.73 3.71 -5.66
C TYR A 129 5.83 4.72 -4.94
N TYR A 130 6.29 5.31 -3.83
CA TYR A 130 5.50 6.32 -3.12
C TYR A 130 5.51 7.68 -3.80
N GLY A 131 6.55 8.04 -4.57
CA GLY A 131 6.50 9.24 -5.41
C GLY A 131 5.35 9.20 -6.42
N GLU A 132 5.07 8.05 -7.00
CA GLU A 132 3.92 7.85 -7.90
C GLU A 132 2.59 7.73 -7.15
N ARG A 133 2.56 6.90 -6.09
CA ARG A 133 1.32 6.60 -5.35
C ARG A 133 0.84 7.78 -4.51
N LEU A 134 1.75 8.60 -4.00
CA LEU A 134 1.52 9.78 -3.16
C LEU A 134 1.85 11.07 -3.92
N ASN A 135 1.49 11.15 -5.22
CA ASN A 135 1.84 12.28 -6.09
C ASN A 135 1.26 13.65 -5.68
N GLY A 136 0.42 13.73 -4.65
CA GLY A 136 0.01 14.98 -4.02
C GLY A 136 1.03 15.50 -2.99
N TYR A 137 1.80 14.60 -2.37
CA TYR A 137 2.86 14.96 -1.42
C TYR A 137 4.11 15.51 -2.11
N VAL A 138 4.41 14.98 -3.30
CA VAL A 138 5.60 15.33 -4.09
C VAL A 138 5.28 16.21 -5.30
N ALA A 139 4.08 16.81 -5.33
CA ALA A 139 3.73 17.76 -6.37
C ALA A 139 4.64 19.01 -6.29
N PRO A 140 5.03 19.64 -7.41
CA PRO A 140 5.91 20.80 -7.41
C PRO A 140 5.48 21.97 -6.50
N GLY A 141 4.17 22.14 -6.33
CA GLY A 141 3.59 23.27 -5.63
C GLY A 141 3.78 24.59 -6.35
N VAL A 142 3.55 25.68 -5.63
CA VAL A 142 3.74 27.06 -6.09
C VAL A 142 4.51 27.85 -5.03
N GLU A 143 5.34 28.79 -5.45
CA GLU A 143 6.06 29.67 -4.50
C GLU A 143 5.06 30.49 -3.67
N ALA A 144 5.32 30.63 -2.38
CA ALA A 144 4.46 31.38 -1.47
C ALA A 144 4.42 32.88 -1.87
N PRO A 145 3.26 33.56 -1.73
CA PRO A 145 2.04 33.09 -1.07
C PRO A 145 1.15 32.19 -1.96
N GLY A 146 1.46 32.03 -3.25
CA GLY A 146 0.60 31.35 -4.21
C GLY A 146 -0.74 32.06 -4.45
N PRO A 147 -1.63 31.50 -5.29
CA PRO A 147 -2.96 32.05 -5.50
C PRO A 147 -3.94 31.63 -4.40
N ASP A 148 -4.78 32.56 -3.95
CA ASP A 148 -5.86 32.28 -2.99
C ASP A 148 -7.15 31.78 -3.65
N LEU A 149 -7.33 32.06 -4.95
CA LEU A 149 -8.51 31.73 -5.73
C LEU A 149 -8.20 30.71 -6.83
N VAL A 150 -9.19 29.89 -7.18
CA VAL A 150 -9.11 28.82 -8.19
C VAL A 150 -8.84 29.39 -9.58
N GLY A 151 -9.42 30.55 -9.90
CA GLY A 151 -9.25 31.18 -11.21
C GLY A 151 -10.12 30.56 -12.31
N GLY A 152 -9.80 30.92 -13.56
CA GLY A 152 -10.46 30.41 -14.76
C GLY A 152 -11.98 30.61 -14.77
N ALA A 153 -12.75 29.54 -14.93
CA ALA A 153 -14.22 29.61 -14.99
C ALA A 153 -14.88 29.92 -13.63
N PHE A 154 -14.11 29.81 -12.53
CA PHE A 154 -14.58 30.12 -11.18
C PHE A 154 -13.62 31.07 -10.46
N PRO A 155 -13.45 32.30 -10.99
CA PRO A 155 -12.41 33.23 -10.54
C PRO A 155 -12.57 33.65 -9.08
N ASP A 156 -13.78 33.64 -8.54
CA ASP A 156 -14.09 34.03 -7.16
C ASP A 156 -14.11 32.86 -6.18
N SER A 157 -13.87 31.62 -6.65
CA SER A 157 -13.86 30.45 -5.77
C SER A 157 -12.54 30.33 -5.03
N PRO A 158 -12.53 30.31 -3.68
CA PRO A 158 -11.30 30.20 -2.92
C PRO A 158 -10.75 28.77 -2.92
N TRP A 159 -9.42 28.62 -2.90
CA TRP A 159 -8.78 27.36 -2.55
C TRP A 159 -9.03 26.98 -1.08
N GLY A 160 -9.10 27.98 -0.21
CA GLY A 160 -9.36 27.80 1.22
C GLY A 160 -8.36 26.85 1.89
N SER A 161 -8.85 25.96 2.76
CA SER A 161 -8.03 24.97 3.47
C SER A 161 -7.45 23.86 2.59
N ALA A 162 -7.72 23.88 1.27
CA ALA A 162 -7.11 22.94 0.35
C ALA A 162 -5.63 23.26 0.09
N VAL A 163 -5.16 24.48 0.33
CA VAL A 163 -3.76 24.88 0.09
C VAL A 163 -3.04 25.08 1.42
N VAL A 164 -1.95 24.35 1.61
CA VAL A 164 -1.12 24.34 2.82
C VAL A 164 0.35 24.60 2.47
N ASP A 165 1.16 24.95 3.46
CA ASP A 165 2.61 25.03 3.27
C ASP A 165 3.18 23.67 2.88
N HIS A 166 4.19 23.70 2.01
CA HIS A 166 4.78 22.48 1.49
C HIS A 166 5.81 21.91 2.49
N GLU A 167 5.42 20.87 3.22
CA GLU A 167 6.23 20.28 4.31
C GLU A 167 7.61 19.73 3.87
N LEU A 168 7.77 19.42 2.59
CA LEU A 168 9.00 18.93 1.96
C LEU A 168 9.79 19.98 1.16
N LYS A 169 9.22 21.16 0.91
CA LYS A 169 9.81 22.20 0.05
C LYS A 169 9.55 23.58 0.65
N PRO A 170 10.40 24.04 1.60
CA PRO A 170 10.22 25.32 2.28
C PRO A 170 10.06 26.49 1.30
N GLY A 171 9.17 27.43 1.61
CA GLY A 171 8.85 28.58 0.75
C GLY A 171 7.83 28.29 -0.36
N TYR A 172 7.36 27.05 -0.50
CA TYR A 172 6.31 26.67 -1.44
C TYR A 172 5.02 26.28 -0.69
N ARG A 173 3.89 26.34 -1.41
CA ARG A 173 2.59 25.82 -0.98
C ARG A 173 2.13 24.72 -1.93
N ARG A 174 1.37 23.75 -1.40
CA ARG A 174 0.82 22.62 -2.16
C ARG A 174 -0.64 22.38 -1.81
N LEU A 175 -1.29 21.53 -2.59
CA LEU A 175 -2.61 21.03 -2.23
C LEU A 175 -2.51 19.96 -1.14
N ASN A 176 -3.35 20.09 -0.11
CA ASN A 176 -3.46 19.21 1.04
C ASN A 176 -4.16 17.88 0.67
N THR A 177 -3.48 17.08 -0.14
CA THR A 177 -4.00 15.80 -0.66
C THR A 177 -2.88 14.80 -0.85
N VAL A 178 -3.24 13.52 -0.77
CA VAL A 178 -2.32 12.39 -0.99
C VAL A 178 -2.00 12.22 -2.46
N SER A 179 -3.01 12.40 -3.33
CA SER A 179 -2.86 12.19 -4.78
C SER A 179 -3.91 12.96 -5.56
N LYS A 180 -3.68 13.09 -6.88
CA LYS A 180 -4.67 13.64 -7.79
C LYS A 180 -6.01 12.90 -7.71
N ALA A 181 -5.99 11.57 -7.66
CA ALA A 181 -7.19 10.74 -7.57
C ALA A 181 -7.93 10.93 -6.24
N ASN A 182 -7.21 11.11 -5.14
CA ASN A 182 -7.83 11.42 -3.84
C ASN A 182 -8.45 12.82 -3.87
N PHE A 183 -7.73 13.81 -4.42
CA PHE A 183 -8.23 15.18 -4.53
C PHE A 183 -9.51 15.26 -5.37
N ASP A 184 -9.56 14.56 -6.50
CA ASP A 184 -10.76 14.45 -7.35
C ASP A 184 -11.96 13.93 -6.55
N LYS A 185 -11.80 12.79 -5.86
CA LYS A 185 -12.83 12.24 -4.97
C LYS A 185 -13.29 13.23 -3.90
N GLN A 186 -12.36 13.98 -3.29
CA GLN A 186 -12.71 15.01 -2.31
C GLN A 186 -13.56 16.12 -2.93
N GLN A 187 -13.23 16.60 -4.15
CA GLN A 187 -14.01 17.66 -4.80
C GLN A 187 -15.41 17.20 -5.20
N MET A 188 -15.55 15.96 -5.68
CA MET A 188 -16.86 15.37 -6.01
C MET A 188 -17.87 15.44 -4.84
N THR A 189 -17.39 15.41 -3.60
CA THR A 189 -18.26 15.48 -2.41
C THR A 189 -18.58 16.89 -1.92
N ARG A 190 -17.89 17.93 -2.43
CA ARG A 190 -17.94 19.29 -1.87
C ARG A 190 -18.99 20.19 -2.52
N GLN A 191 -19.11 20.19 -3.84
CA GLN A 191 -20.01 21.12 -4.55
C GLN A 191 -20.65 20.50 -5.78
N ASN A 192 -21.97 20.68 -5.93
CA ASN A 192 -22.73 20.26 -7.10
C ASN A 192 -22.96 21.45 -8.05
N ARG A 193 -21.88 22.07 -8.53
CA ARG A 193 -21.90 23.09 -9.58
C ARG A 193 -21.38 22.49 -10.87
N GLU A 194 -22.13 22.65 -11.96
CA GLU A 194 -21.75 22.13 -13.28
C GLU A 194 -20.36 22.64 -13.69
N GLY A 195 -19.48 21.75 -14.15
CA GLY A 195 -18.11 22.07 -14.56
C GLY A 195 -17.12 22.45 -13.44
N PHE A 196 -17.56 22.55 -12.18
CA PHE A 196 -16.69 23.01 -11.09
C PHE A 196 -15.55 22.06 -10.78
N ASN A 197 -15.83 20.76 -10.63
CA ASN A 197 -14.79 19.78 -10.29
C ASN A 197 -13.74 19.68 -11.40
N GLU A 198 -14.15 19.68 -12.66
CA GLU A 198 -13.25 19.64 -13.81
C GLU A 198 -12.32 20.85 -13.83
N GLU A 199 -12.86 22.04 -13.59
CA GLU A 199 -12.08 23.27 -13.53
C GLU A 199 -11.11 23.29 -12.34
N VAL A 200 -11.57 22.91 -11.14
CA VAL A 200 -10.70 22.83 -9.94
C VAL A 200 -9.56 21.84 -10.16
N ILE A 201 -9.83 20.68 -10.76
CA ILE A 201 -8.80 19.68 -11.05
C ILE A 201 -7.82 20.17 -12.11
N ARG A 202 -8.32 20.87 -13.14
CA ARG A 202 -7.48 21.49 -14.17
C ARG A 202 -6.55 22.55 -13.58
N GLN A 203 -7.08 23.43 -12.73
CA GLN A 203 -6.30 24.47 -12.06
C GLN A 203 -5.32 23.86 -11.06
N ALA A 204 -5.72 22.83 -10.31
CA ALA A 204 -4.84 22.11 -9.40
C ALA A 204 -3.61 21.52 -10.12
N ALA A 205 -3.83 20.92 -11.29
CA ALA A 205 -2.74 20.38 -12.11
C ALA A 205 -1.87 21.50 -12.73
N SER A 206 -2.48 22.59 -13.18
CA SER A 206 -1.76 23.69 -13.85
C SER A 206 -0.96 24.57 -12.90
N VAL A 207 -1.50 24.87 -11.72
CA VAL A 207 -0.94 25.85 -10.78
C VAL A 207 -0.01 25.17 -9.77
N PHE A 208 -0.44 24.06 -9.19
CA PHE A 208 0.30 23.36 -8.14
C PHE A 208 1.07 22.14 -8.66
N GLY A 209 0.93 21.81 -9.95
CA GLY A 209 1.53 20.62 -10.53
C GLY A 209 0.93 19.31 -9.99
N LEU A 210 -0.33 19.31 -9.52
CA LEU A 210 -0.94 18.11 -8.95
C LEU A 210 -0.96 16.94 -9.96
N GLY A 211 -0.39 15.81 -9.57
CA GLY A 211 -0.21 14.63 -10.43
C GLY A 211 1.14 14.59 -11.16
N GLN A 212 1.95 15.64 -11.04
CA GLN A 212 3.37 15.65 -11.42
C GLN A 212 4.24 15.29 -10.20
N GLN A 213 5.54 15.07 -10.43
CA GLN A 213 6.50 14.81 -9.37
C GLN A 213 7.67 15.80 -9.45
N ASP A 214 7.99 16.41 -8.33
CA ASP A 214 9.20 17.21 -8.14
C ASP A 214 10.30 16.32 -7.52
N ASN A 215 11.46 16.26 -8.17
CA ASN A 215 12.57 15.41 -7.74
C ASN A 215 13.10 15.78 -6.34
N SER A 216 13.11 17.07 -5.99
CA SER A 216 13.57 17.51 -4.67
C SER A 216 12.58 17.14 -3.58
N ALA A 217 11.28 17.31 -3.83
CA ALA A 217 10.23 16.88 -2.92
C ALA A 217 10.22 15.35 -2.76
N ARG A 218 10.45 14.60 -3.84
CA ARG A 218 10.53 13.14 -3.80
C ARG A 218 11.72 12.64 -2.98
N ALA A 219 12.91 13.22 -3.16
CA ALA A 219 14.08 12.91 -2.35
C ALA A 219 13.88 13.28 -0.86
N ALA A 220 13.23 14.41 -0.59
CA ALA A 220 12.86 14.81 0.77
C ALA A 220 11.85 13.83 1.41
N LEU A 221 10.86 13.35 0.65
CA LEU A 221 9.94 12.31 1.13
C LEU A 221 10.68 11.03 1.50
N ARG A 222 11.62 10.57 0.65
CA ARG A 222 12.45 9.40 0.97
C ARG A 222 13.27 9.58 2.24
N THR A 223 13.78 10.79 2.48
CA THR A 223 14.50 11.13 3.72
C THR A 223 13.59 11.00 4.93
N ARG A 224 12.38 11.59 4.88
CA ARG A 224 11.39 11.46 5.96
C ARG A 224 10.96 10.02 6.21
N ILE A 225 10.83 9.21 5.16
CA ILE A 225 10.56 7.77 5.26
C ILE A 225 11.70 7.06 6.00
N ALA A 226 12.96 7.36 5.68
CA ALA A 226 14.11 6.74 6.33
C ALA A 226 14.19 7.05 7.84
N GLU A 227 13.63 8.18 8.27
CA GLU A 227 13.57 8.61 9.67
C GLU A 227 12.47 7.89 10.48
N THR A 228 11.56 7.16 9.83
CA THR A 228 10.48 6.44 10.52
C THR A 228 10.96 5.09 11.09
N PRO A 229 10.56 4.72 12.33
CA PRO A 229 11.11 3.54 13.00
C PRO A 229 10.84 2.19 12.33
N HIS A 230 9.70 2.03 11.66
CA HIS A 230 9.26 0.75 11.08
C HIS A 230 9.20 0.82 9.56
N LEU A 231 8.65 1.91 9.02
CA LEU A 231 8.57 2.13 7.58
C LEU A 231 9.96 2.39 6.96
N GLY A 232 10.90 2.99 7.68
CA GLY A 232 12.28 3.20 7.23
C GLY A 232 13.02 1.89 6.97
N PRO A 233 13.15 0.98 7.96
CA PRO A 233 13.75 -0.33 7.75
C PRO A 233 13.04 -1.18 6.69
N PHE A 234 11.71 -1.10 6.62
CA PHE A 234 10.95 -1.73 5.55
C PHE A 234 11.34 -1.18 4.17
N ALA A 235 11.51 0.15 4.05
CA ALA A 235 11.88 0.78 2.79
C ALA A 235 13.27 0.33 2.32
N ASP A 236 14.22 0.21 3.23
CA ASP A 236 15.56 -0.30 2.92
C ASP A 236 15.51 -1.77 2.49
N TRP A 237 14.71 -2.59 3.17
CA TRP A 237 14.47 -3.98 2.77
C TRP A 237 13.85 -4.06 1.37
N TRP A 238 12.80 -3.28 1.09
CA TRP A 238 12.15 -3.26 -0.22
C TRP A 238 13.09 -2.80 -1.34
N ASP A 239 13.87 -1.76 -1.09
CA ASP A 239 14.88 -1.25 -2.05
C ASP A 239 15.98 -2.28 -2.34
N SER A 240 16.26 -3.21 -1.41
CA SER A 240 17.17 -4.32 -1.64
C SER A 240 16.66 -5.33 -2.67
N LEU A 241 15.35 -5.36 -2.92
CA LEU A 241 14.67 -6.23 -3.89
C LEU A 241 14.55 -5.60 -5.29
N LYS A 242 15.18 -4.45 -5.55
CA LYS A 242 15.05 -3.69 -6.81
C LYS A 242 15.38 -4.50 -8.09
N ASP A 243 16.18 -5.54 -7.97
CA ASP A 243 16.57 -6.41 -9.08
C ASP A 243 15.61 -7.60 -9.26
N ALA A 244 14.77 -7.89 -8.26
CA ALA A 244 13.72 -8.89 -8.34
C ALA A 244 12.46 -8.31 -8.96
N SER A 245 11.80 -9.08 -9.83
CA SER A 245 10.46 -8.75 -10.36
C SER A 245 9.51 -9.84 -9.91
N PHE A 246 8.46 -9.48 -9.17
CA PHE A 246 7.47 -10.47 -8.72
C PHE A 246 6.10 -9.85 -8.52
N GLN A 247 5.07 -10.72 -8.55
CA GLN A 247 3.68 -10.34 -8.29
C GLN A 247 3.01 -11.34 -7.35
N LEU A 248 2.22 -10.84 -6.41
CA LEU A 248 1.41 -11.69 -5.54
C LEU A 248 0.29 -12.36 -6.36
N THR A 249 0.12 -13.66 -6.19
CA THR A 249 -1.03 -14.38 -6.76
C THR A 249 -2.27 -14.20 -5.88
N SER A 250 -3.41 -14.79 -6.28
CA SER A 250 -4.57 -14.90 -5.40
C SER A 250 -4.28 -15.70 -4.13
N VAL A 251 -3.40 -16.70 -4.22
CA VAL A 251 -2.93 -17.52 -3.09
C VAL A 251 -2.10 -16.66 -2.15
N GLY A 252 -1.11 -15.94 -2.68
CA GLY A 252 -0.25 -15.08 -1.88
C GLY A 252 -1.02 -13.95 -1.19
N ARG A 253 -1.98 -13.34 -1.88
CA ARG A 253 -2.88 -12.34 -1.26
C ARG A 253 -3.73 -12.94 -0.15
N ALA A 254 -4.24 -14.18 -0.31
CA ALA A 254 -5.03 -14.84 0.72
C ALA A 254 -4.19 -15.12 1.99
N LEU A 255 -2.97 -15.64 1.82
CA LEU A 255 -2.01 -15.84 2.90
C LEU A 255 -1.64 -14.52 3.58
N ALA A 256 -1.19 -13.52 2.82
CA ALA A 256 -0.80 -12.23 3.37
C ALA A 256 -1.92 -11.54 4.14
N ARG A 257 -3.14 -11.50 3.58
CA ARG A 257 -4.30 -10.88 4.22
C ARG A 257 -4.68 -11.59 5.52
N ALA A 258 -4.66 -12.93 5.53
CA ALA A 258 -4.91 -13.70 6.74
C ALA A 258 -3.85 -13.39 7.82
N ASN A 259 -2.58 -13.32 7.44
CA ASN A 259 -1.50 -13.02 8.38
C ASN A 259 -1.55 -11.57 8.90
N CYS A 260 -1.87 -10.59 8.05
CA CYS A 260 -2.07 -9.20 8.48
C CYS A 260 -3.10 -9.09 9.60
N PHE A 261 -4.26 -9.75 9.46
CA PHE A 261 -5.33 -9.65 10.46
C PHE A 261 -5.10 -10.50 11.70
N ARG A 262 -4.31 -11.57 11.58
CA ARG A 262 -3.79 -12.30 12.74
C ARG A 262 -2.88 -11.39 13.58
N LEU A 263 -2.04 -10.58 12.93
CA LEU A 263 -1.13 -9.63 13.57
C LEU A 263 -1.82 -8.34 14.04
N ASP A 264 -3.04 -8.08 13.61
CA ASP A 264 -3.85 -6.92 13.99
C ASP A 264 -5.14 -7.35 14.73
N PRO A 265 -5.02 -7.90 15.95
CA PRO A 265 -6.19 -8.32 16.74
C PRO A 265 -7.08 -7.13 17.13
N GLU A 266 -6.51 -5.92 17.22
CA GLU A 266 -7.21 -4.68 17.60
C GLU A 266 -8.04 -4.08 16.45
N GLY A 267 -7.82 -4.52 15.21
CA GLY A 267 -8.60 -4.08 14.05
C GLY A 267 -8.23 -2.67 13.56
N TYR A 268 -6.96 -2.28 13.70
CA TYR A 268 -6.44 -1.03 13.16
C TYR A 268 -6.40 -1.05 11.62
N LEU A 269 -6.10 -2.19 11.02
CA LEU A 269 -5.97 -2.35 9.58
C LEU A 269 -7.35 -2.43 8.92
N PRO A 270 -7.61 -1.64 7.87
CA PRO A 270 -8.86 -1.73 7.10
C PRO A 270 -9.06 -3.16 6.57
N ARG A 271 -10.23 -3.75 6.85
CA ARG A 271 -10.55 -5.15 6.49
C ARG A 271 -11.35 -5.31 5.20
N ASP A 272 -11.80 -4.19 4.65
CA ASP A 272 -12.75 -4.07 3.53
C ASP A 272 -12.07 -4.21 2.16
#